data_AF-A0AAV4W4P0-F1
#
_entry.id   AF-A0AAV4W4P0-F1
#
_cell.length_a   1.000
_cell.length_b   1.000
_cell.length_c   1.000
_cell.angle_alpha   90.00
_cell.angle_beta   90.00
_cell.angle_gamma   90.00
#
_symmetry.space_group_name_H-M   'P 1'
#
loop_
_entity.id
_entity.type
_entity.pdbx_description
1 polymer ?
#
loop_
_entity_poly.entity_id
_entity_poly.type
_entity_poly.pdbx_seq_one_letter_code
_entity_poly.pdbx_strand_id
1 'polypeptide(L)'
;MESRDFQNSMKFYPEDMQQQIIRETFQLVSKRDDNVCNFLEGGSLIGGSDFKLIYRHYATLYFVFCVDSSESELGILDLIQVFVETLDKCFEMSVS
;
A
#
# COMPACT_ATOMS: atom_id res chain seq x y z
N MET A 1 17.20 16.87 -11.92
CA MET A 1 17.10 15.58 -11.22
C MET A 1 15.64 15.18 -11.02
N GLU A 2 14.70 16.12 -10.98
CA GLU A 2 13.25 15.91 -10.76
C GLU A 2 12.44 15.23 -11.89
N SER A 3 13.01 14.97 -13.08
CA SER A 3 12.19 14.46 -14.21
C SER A 3 12.07 12.94 -14.30
N ARG A 4 12.88 12.16 -13.57
CA ARG A 4 12.82 10.68 -13.62
C ARG A 4 11.85 10.11 -12.57
N ASP A 5 11.75 10.78 -11.42
CA ASP A 5 10.91 10.34 -10.30
C ASP A 5 9.42 10.44 -10.66
N PHE A 6 9.01 11.50 -11.35
CA PHE A 6 7.63 11.69 -11.82
C PHE A 6 7.21 10.67 -12.89
N GLN A 7 8.14 10.18 -13.71
CA GLN A 7 7.84 9.15 -14.71
C GLN A 7 7.68 7.75 -14.11
N ASN A 8 8.24 7.47 -12.92
CA ASN A 8 8.16 6.15 -12.31
C ASN A 8 6.82 5.88 -11.62
N SER A 9 6.16 6.94 -11.12
CA SER A 9 4.84 6.86 -10.48
C SER A 9 3.70 6.51 -11.45
N MET A 10 3.89 6.76 -12.76
CA MET A 10 2.90 6.51 -13.81
C MET A 10 3.38 5.48 -14.86
N LYS A 11 4.27 4.56 -14.49
CA LYS A 11 4.62 3.43 -15.37
C LYS A 11 3.48 2.42 -15.37
N PHE A 12 2.85 2.26 -16.53
CA PHE A 12 1.94 1.17 -16.75
C PHE A 12 2.74 -0.14 -16.78
N TYR A 13 2.73 -0.88 -15.67
CA TYR A 13 3.38 -2.17 -15.60
C TYR A 13 2.59 -3.19 -16.45
N PRO A 14 3.25 -4.06 -17.22
CA PRO A 14 2.62 -5.23 -17.82
C PRO A 14 1.88 -6.07 -16.76
N GLU A 15 0.78 -6.72 -17.14
CA GLU A 15 -0.09 -7.45 -16.20
C GLU A 15 0.68 -8.55 -15.42
N ASP A 16 1.58 -9.26 -16.09
CA ASP A 16 2.47 -10.26 -15.50
C ASP A 16 3.37 -9.66 -14.42
N MET A 17 3.88 -8.44 -14.64
CA MET A 17 4.69 -7.73 -13.66
C MET A 17 3.84 -7.19 -12.50
N GLN A 18 2.62 -6.70 -12.77
CA GLN A 18 1.66 -6.32 -11.72
C GLN A 18 1.37 -7.49 -10.78
N GLN A 19 1.13 -8.68 -11.33
CA GLN A 19 0.90 -9.90 -10.55
C GLN A 19 2.10 -10.29 -9.69
N GLN A 20 3.33 -10.10 -10.20
CA GLN A 20 4.54 -10.34 -9.41
C GLN A 20 4.68 -9.35 -8.25
N ILE A 21 4.41 -8.06 -8.50
CA ILE A 21 4.42 -7.02 -7.46
C ILE A 21 3.42 -7.32 -6.36
N ILE A 22 2.19 -7.70 -6.72
CA ILE A 22 1.14 -8.06 -5.75
C ILE A 22 1.56 -9.27 -4.90
N ARG A 23 2.16 -10.30 -5.53
CA ARG A 23 2.65 -11.49 -4.81
C ARG A 23 3.78 -11.16 -3.84
N GLU A 24 4.76 -10.37 -4.26
CA GLU A 24 5.87 -9.95 -3.39
C GLU A 24 5.33 -9.13 -2.21
N THR A 25 4.46 -8.16 -2.47
CA THR A 25 3.80 -7.33 -1.45
C THR A 25 3.07 -8.19 -0.43
N PHE A 26 2.27 -9.15 -0.89
CA PHE A 26 1.55 -10.06 -0.01
C PHE A 26 2.50 -10.89 0.85
N GLN A 27 3.61 -11.37 0.31
CA GLN A 27 4.59 -12.15 1.09
C GLN A 27 5.29 -11.32 2.17
N LEU A 28 5.55 -10.04 1.90
CA LEU A 28 6.16 -9.10 2.85
C LEU A 28 5.21 -8.76 4.00
N VAL A 29 3.92 -8.62 3.71
CA VAL A 29 2.90 -8.18 4.68
C VAL A 29 2.27 -9.35 5.46
N SER A 30 1.87 -10.44 4.79
CA SER A 30 1.05 -11.52 5.39
C SER A 30 1.75 -12.34 6.49
N LYS A 31 3.08 -12.35 6.51
CA LYS A 31 3.87 -13.11 7.51
C LYS A 31 4.11 -12.34 8.80
N ARG A 32 3.64 -11.09 8.87
CA ARG A 32 3.91 -10.18 9.97
C ARG A 32 2.80 -10.26 11.01
N ASP A 33 3.20 -10.21 12.28
CA ASP A 33 2.28 -10.15 13.41
C ASP A 33 1.58 -8.79 13.47
N ASP A 34 0.35 -8.72 13.95
CA ASP A 34 -0.43 -7.49 14.00
C ASP A 34 0.19 -6.41 14.91
N ASN A 35 1.10 -6.79 15.82
CA ASN A 35 1.76 -5.87 16.75
C ASN A 35 3.02 -5.19 16.21
N VAL A 36 3.43 -5.50 14.96
CA VAL A 36 4.63 -4.89 14.38
C VAL A 36 4.33 -3.58 13.66
N CYS A 37 5.38 -2.81 13.36
CA CYS A 37 5.27 -1.56 12.63
C CYS A 37 4.58 -1.75 11.25
N ASN A 38 3.69 -0.81 10.92
CA ASN A 38 2.90 -0.73 9.69
C ASN A 38 3.69 -0.21 8.47
N PHE A 39 5.00 -0.01 8.61
CA PHE A 39 5.87 0.54 7.57
C PHE A 39 6.92 -0.49 7.17
N LEU A 40 7.10 -0.65 5.86
CA LEU A 40 8.11 -1.51 5.26
C LEU A 40 8.83 -0.73 4.15
N GLU A 41 10.12 -1.01 3.95
CA GLU A 41 10.79 -0.62 2.72
C GLU A 41 10.22 -1.41 1.54
N GLY A 42 10.16 -0.79 0.37
CA GLY A 42 9.68 -1.40 -0.85
C GLY A 42 10.52 -2.62 -1.23
N GLY A 43 9.85 -3.67 -1.71
CA GLY A 43 10.51 -4.84 -2.30
C GLY A 43 11.33 -4.47 -3.55
N SER A 44 12.10 -5.43 -4.05
CA SER A 44 12.99 -5.18 -5.20
C SER A 44 12.20 -4.79 -6.45
N LEU A 45 10.95 -5.28 -6.60
CA LEU A 45 10.10 -4.95 -7.74
C LEU A 45 9.35 -3.61 -7.58
N ILE A 46 9.29 -3.07 -6.36
CA ILE A 46 8.51 -1.88 -6.01
C ILE A 46 9.36 -0.60 -6.05
N GLY A 47 10.65 -0.73 -6.38
CA GLY A 47 11.59 0.39 -6.41
C GLY A 47 12.51 0.45 -5.19
N GLY A 48 12.57 -0.63 -4.39
CA GLY A 48 13.54 -0.75 -3.30
C GLY A 48 13.35 0.32 -2.22
N SER A 49 14.47 0.85 -1.73
CA SER A 49 14.52 1.84 -0.64
C SER A 49 13.91 3.20 -0.98
N ASP A 50 13.68 3.48 -2.26
CA ASP A 50 13.08 4.74 -2.71
C ASP A 50 11.56 4.78 -2.43
N PHE A 51 10.96 3.61 -2.21
CA PHE A 51 9.56 3.43 -1.91
C PHE A 51 9.36 2.74 -0.56
N LYS A 52 8.20 3.00 0.04
CA LYS A 52 7.75 2.39 1.28
C LYS A 52 6.37 1.79 1.09
N LEU A 53 6.15 0.65 1.71
CA LEU A 53 4.81 0.07 1.86
C LEU A 53 4.26 0.45 3.22
N ILE A 54 3.09 1.06 3.21
CA ILE A 54 2.31 1.39 4.39
C ILE A 54 1.06 0.52 4.36
N TYR A 55 0.85 -0.28 5.40
CA TYR A 55 -0.23 -1.24 5.40
C TYR A 55 -1.01 -1.29 6.71
N ARG A 56 -2.24 -1.79 6.64
CA ARG A 56 -3.03 -2.13 7.82
C ARG A 56 -3.89 -3.35 7.58
N HIS A 57 -3.98 -4.19 8.60
CA HIS A 57 -4.81 -5.38 8.61
C HIS A 57 -6.14 -5.10 9.32
N TYR A 58 -7.25 -5.25 8.60
CA TYR A 58 -8.61 -5.16 9.14
C TYR A 58 -9.31 -6.49 8.94
N ALA A 59 -9.43 -7.26 10.03
CA ALA A 59 -10.04 -8.60 10.08
C ALA A 59 -9.43 -9.60 9.08
N THR A 60 -9.95 -9.66 7.85
CA THR A 60 -9.47 -10.57 6.78
C THR A 60 -8.91 -9.81 5.57
N LEU A 61 -8.86 -8.48 5.61
CA LEU A 61 -8.47 -7.62 4.50
C LEU A 61 -7.22 -6.81 4.85
N TYR A 62 -6.27 -6.78 3.92
CA TYR A 62 -5.10 -5.92 3.99
C TYR A 62 -5.29 -4.73 3.06
N PHE A 63 -5.14 -3.54 3.62
CA PHE A 63 -5.03 -2.30 2.87
C PHE A 63 -3.56 -1.93 2.81
N VAL A 64 -3.00 -1.81 1.60
CA VAL A 64 -1.57 -1.57 1.38
C VAL A 64 -1.41 -0.43 0.39
N PHE A 65 -0.60 0.56 0.75
CA PHE A 65 -0.23 1.69 -0.08
C PHE A 65 1.29 1.65 -0.32
N CYS A 66 1.69 1.82 -1.58
CA CYS A 66 3.08 2.07 -1.94
C CYS A 66 3.25 3.57 -2.14
N VAL A 67 4.18 4.18 -1.39
CA VAL A 67 4.44 5.61 -1.44
C VAL A 67 5.94 5.87 -1.54
N ASP A 68 6.32 6.99 -2.13
CA ASP A 68 7.72 7.42 -2.11
C ASP A 68 8.09 8.05 -0.75
N SER A 69 9.36 8.42 -0.60
CA SER A 69 9.88 9.02 0.62
C SER A 69 9.41 10.45 0.90
N SER A 70 8.71 11.11 -0.02
CA SER A 70 8.20 12.47 0.16
C SER A 70 6.88 12.52 0.94
N GLU A 71 6.16 11.41 1.01
CA GLU A 71 4.87 11.30 1.69
C GLU A 71 5.03 11.03 3.20
N SER A 72 4.09 11.55 3.98
CA SER A 72 4.08 11.32 5.44
C SER A 72 3.49 9.96 5.78
N GLU A 73 4.24 9.12 6.50
CA GLU A 73 3.76 7.77 6.80
C GLU A 73 2.49 7.75 7.67
N LEU A 74 2.40 8.69 8.63
CA LEU A 74 1.22 8.85 9.46
C LEU A 74 0.02 9.39 8.68
N GLY A 75 0.25 10.29 7.72
CA GLY A 75 -0.81 10.81 6.85
C GLY A 75 -1.45 9.71 5.99
N ILE A 76 -0.63 8.78 5.49
CA ILE A 76 -1.13 7.62 4.72
C ILE A 76 -1.89 6.63 5.62
N LEU A 77 -1.44 6.42 6.86
CA LEU A 77 -2.22 5.60 7.81
C LEU A 77 -3.59 6.22 8.13
N ASP A 78 -3.64 7.52 8.31
CA ASP A 78 -4.91 8.24 8.56
C ASP A 78 -5.82 8.17 7.32
N LEU A 79 -5.25 8.28 6.12
CA LEU A 79 -5.97 8.04 4.86
C LEU A 79 -6.56 6.63 4.78
N ILE A 80 -5.79 5.60 5.14
CA ILE A 80 -6.28 4.21 5.17
C ILE A 80 -7.45 4.09 6.15
N GLN A 81 -7.37 4.71 7.32
CA GLN A 81 -8.46 4.72 8.31
C GLN A 81 -9.73 5.36 7.72
N VAL A 82 -9.64 6.58 7.18
CA VAL A 82 -10.77 7.29 6.59
C VAL A 82 -11.37 6.52 5.41
N PHE A 83 -10.54 5.87 4.61
CA PHE A 83 -10.98 5.05 3.49
C PHE A 83 -11.80 3.84 3.95
N VAL A 84 -11.31 3.11 4.95
CA VAL A 84 -12.02 1.96 5.52
C VAL A 84 -13.33 2.39 6.18
N GLU A 85 -13.35 3.47 6.95
CA GLU A 85 -14.58 4.02 7.52
C GLU A 85 -15.60 4.43 6.45
N THR A 86 -15.13 4.95 5.32
CA THR A 86 -16.01 5.34 4.21
C THR A 86 -16.57 4.11 3.50
N LEU A 87 -15.74 3.09 3.27
CA LEU A 87 -16.19 1.81 2.71
C LEU A 87 -17.23 1.14 3.60
N ASP A 88 -16.97 1.08 4.90
CA ASP A 88 -17.88 0.51 5.89
C ASP A 88 -19.26 1.19 5.83
N LYS A 89 -19.28 2.53 5.86
CA LYS A 89 -20.52 3.32 5.68
C LYS A 89 -21.25 3.03 4.36
N CYS A 90 -20.52 2.91 3.25
CA CYS A 90 -21.12 2.62 1.95
C CYS A 90 -21.76 1.22 1.89
N PHE A 91 -21.14 0.23 2.53
CA PHE A 91 -21.66 -1.13 2.59
C PHE A 91 -22.78 -1.28 3.62
N GLU A 92 -22.73 -0.60 4.76
CA GLU A 92 -23.84 -0.52 5.72
C GLU A 92 -25.10 0.10 5.08
N MET A 93 -24.93 1.12 4.23
CA MET A 93 -26.05 1.78 3.53
C MET A 93 -26.72 0.87 2.48
N SER A 94 -26.04 -0.19 2.03
CA SER A 94 -26.55 -1.14 1.03
C SER A 94 -27.37 -2.29 1.64
N VAL A 95 -27.40 -2.42 2.97
CA VAL A 95 -28.13 -3.48 3.71
C VAL A 95 -29.34 -2.94 4.49
N SER A 96 -29.75 -1.68 4.23
CA SER A 96 -30.98 -1.06 4.77
C SER A 96 -32.06 -0.96 3.70
#